data_AF-A0A7R9MMH8-F1
#
_entry.id   AF-A0A7R9MMH8-F1
#
_cell.length_a   1.000
_cell.length_b   1.000
_cell.length_c   1.000
_cell.angle_alpha   90.00
_cell.angle_beta   90.00
_cell.angle_gamma   90.00
#
_symmetry.space_group_name_H-M   'P 1'
#
loop_
_entity.id
_entity.type
_entity.pdbx_description
1 polymer ?
#
loop_
_entity_poly.entity_id
_entity_poly.type
_entity_poly.pdbx_seq_one_letter_code
_entity_poly.pdbx_strand_id
1 'polypeptide(L)'
;MSDRLFDLLCLLAETVTNCLENGCVEVMAMNALSLYVTTCRMIFQSSCEDMGAWADINRLVLYLRQALTCCVCGQLLTVPMSSTISSCQHHVCKACVGGKMRLKPSCSWCKDHSKFVENTQLRILLQCYRN
;
A
#
# COMPACT_ATOMS: atom_id res chain seq x y z
N MET A 1 1.75 -20.18 17.31
CA MET A 1 1.28 -18.83 16.86
C MET A 1 1.87 -18.42 15.51
N SER A 2 2.59 -19.32 14.80
CA SER A 2 3.23 -19.07 13.50
C SER A 2 2.41 -19.56 12.30
N ASP A 3 1.56 -20.57 12.48
CA ASP A 3 1.03 -21.32 11.33
C ASP A 3 -0.15 -20.59 10.64
N ARG A 4 -0.91 -19.79 11.40
CA ARG A 4 -2.03 -18.99 10.86
C ARG A 4 -1.61 -17.76 10.06
N LEU A 5 -0.39 -17.26 10.24
CA LEU A 5 0.16 -16.18 9.42
C LEU A 5 0.53 -16.70 8.03
N PHE A 6 1.00 -17.95 7.96
CA PHE A 6 1.33 -18.64 6.71
C PHE A 6 0.06 -18.98 5.91
N ASP A 7 -1.01 -19.43 6.58
CA ASP A 7 -2.30 -19.66 5.94
C ASP A 7 -2.96 -18.36 5.43
N LEU A 8 -2.82 -17.25 6.16
CA LEU A 8 -3.29 -15.93 5.73
C LEU A 8 -2.49 -15.42 4.52
N LEU A 9 -1.17 -15.68 4.47
CA LEU A 9 -0.32 -15.37 3.31
C LEU A 9 -0.71 -16.19 2.06
N CYS A 10 -1.09 -17.46 2.22
CA CYS A 10 -1.60 -18.29 1.12
C CYS A 10 -2.97 -17.82 0.60
N LEU A 11 -3.92 -17.49 1.49
CA LEU A 11 -5.23 -16.95 1.07
C LEU A 11 -5.11 -15.57 0.40
N LEU A 12 -4.17 -14.74 0.87
CA LEU A 12 -3.88 -13.44 0.26
C LEU A 12 -3.28 -13.61 -1.14
N ALA A 13 -2.45 -14.63 -1.39
CA ALA A 13 -1.87 -14.87 -2.73
C ALA A 13 -2.94 -15.23 -3.78
N GLU A 14 -3.96 -16.01 -3.40
CA GLU A 14 -5.07 -16.37 -4.30
C GLU A 14 -6.02 -15.19 -4.56
N THR A 15 -6.25 -14.35 -3.54
CA THR A 15 -7.15 -13.18 -3.65
C THR A 15 -6.50 -12.02 -4.42
N VAL A 16 -5.19 -11.82 -4.27
CA VAL A 16 -4.41 -10.78 -4.98
C VAL A 16 -4.44 -10.98 -6.49
N THR A 17 -4.59 -12.21 -6.98
CA THR A 17 -4.64 -12.51 -8.42
C THR A 17 -6.00 -12.12 -9.04
N ASN A 18 -7.10 -12.22 -8.29
CA ASN A 18 -8.45 -11.89 -8.78
C ASN A 18 -8.84 -10.41 -8.60
N CYS A 19 -8.27 -9.68 -7.65
CA CYS A 19 -8.64 -8.27 -7.39
C CYS A 19 -7.96 -7.25 -8.33
N LEU A 20 -6.98 -7.67 -9.16
CA LEU A 20 -6.32 -6.77 -10.11
C LEU A 20 -7.20 -6.37 -11.32
N GLU A 21 -8.39 -6.95 -11.46
CA GLU A 21 -9.28 -6.71 -12.61
C GLU A 21 -10.43 -5.72 -12.33
N ASN A 22 -10.75 -5.40 -11.07
CA ASN A 22 -11.89 -4.55 -10.74
C ASN A 22 -11.46 -3.29 -9.98
N GLY A 23 -11.30 -2.20 -10.74
CA GLY A 23 -11.01 -0.88 -10.22
C GLY A 23 -12.16 -0.27 -9.40
N CYS A 24 -11.77 0.76 -8.65
CA CYS A 24 -12.62 1.79 -8.04
C CYS A 24 -13.44 1.38 -6.82
N VAL A 25 -12.78 1.30 -5.66
CA VAL A 25 -13.42 1.69 -4.39
C VAL A 25 -12.92 3.08 -4.03
N GLU A 26 -13.85 3.98 -3.79
CA GLU A 26 -13.66 5.37 -3.39
C GLU A 26 -13.04 5.41 -1.97
N VAL A 27 -11.74 5.15 -1.87
CA VAL A 27 -11.01 5.23 -0.60
C VAL A 27 -10.83 6.72 -0.28
N MET A 28 -11.61 7.23 0.69
CA MET A 28 -11.34 8.50 1.35
C MET A 28 -9.83 8.62 1.61
N ALA A 29 -9.21 9.76 1.26
CA ALA A 29 -7.76 9.96 1.17
C ALA A 29 -6.97 9.65 2.46
N MET A 30 -6.87 8.37 2.81
CA MET A 30 -6.08 7.84 3.91
C MET A 30 -4.67 7.65 3.39
N ASN A 31 -3.69 8.16 4.14
CA ASN A 31 -2.29 7.88 3.84
C ASN A 31 -1.84 6.52 4.35
N ALA A 32 -0.74 6.03 3.79
CA ALA A 32 -0.21 4.71 4.12
C ALA A 32 -0.05 4.48 5.64
N LEU A 33 0.34 5.51 6.40
CA LEU A 33 0.43 5.42 7.85
C LEU A 33 -0.95 5.25 8.51
N SER A 34 -1.94 6.04 8.11
CA SER A 34 -3.30 5.88 8.62
C SER A 34 -3.91 4.52 8.27
N LEU A 35 -3.63 3.98 7.07
CA LEU A 35 -4.02 2.63 6.68
C LEU A 35 -3.36 1.58 7.59
N TYR A 36 -2.05 1.68 7.83
CA TYR A 36 -1.34 0.76 8.71
C TYR A 36 -1.89 0.78 10.14
N VAL A 37 -2.00 1.97 10.75
CA VAL A 37 -2.51 2.10 12.13
C VAL A 37 -3.93 1.55 12.25
N THR A 38 -4.80 1.84 11.27
CA THR A 38 -6.18 1.34 11.25
C THR A 38 -6.21 -0.17 11.10
N THR A 39 -5.41 -0.72 10.19
CA THR A 39 -5.29 -2.18 9.97
C THR A 39 -4.84 -2.88 11.24
N CYS A 40 -3.75 -2.41 11.88
CA CYS A 40 -3.25 -2.96 13.13
C CYS A 40 -4.31 -2.88 14.24
N ARG A 41 -4.97 -1.73 14.39
CA ARG A 41 -6.03 -1.55 15.40
C ARG A 41 -7.14 -2.59 15.20
N MET A 42 -7.62 -2.77 13.98
CA MET A 42 -8.67 -3.75 13.69
C MET A 42 -8.19 -5.18 14.00
N ILE A 43 -6.97 -5.55 13.58
CA ILE A 43 -6.40 -6.87 13.92
C ILE A 43 -6.38 -7.12 15.43
N PHE A 44 -5.99 -6.12 16.24
CA PHE A 44 -5.93 -6.28 17.70
C PHE A 44 -7.31 -6.27 18.38
N GLN A 45 -8.33 -5.71 17.76
CA GLN A 45 -9.67 -5.60 18.33
C GLN A 45 -10.62 -6.70 17.88
N SER A 46 -10.36 -7.35 16.74
CA SER A 46 -11.22 -8.37 16.17
C SER A 46 -11.07 -9.73 16.86
N SER A 47 -12.21 -10.39 17.08
CA SER A 47 -12.23 -11.81 17.48
C SER A 47 -11.95 -12.72 16.28
N CYS A 48 -11.40 -13.90 16.52
CA CYS A 48 -11.15 -14.89 15.46
C CYS A 48 -12.43 -15.44 14.81
N GLU A 49 -13.58 -15.28 15.46
CA GLU A 49 -14.88 -15.79 15.01
C GLU A 49 -15.64 -14.76 14.14
N ASP A 50 -15.19 -13.51 14.11
CA ASP A 50 -15.86 -12.45 13.35
C ASP A 50 -15.34 -12.40 11.91
N MET A 51 -15.91 -13.25 11.06
CA MET A 51 -15.54 -13.30 9.63
C MET A 51 -15.75 -11.98 8.90
N GLY A 52 -16.72 -11.15 9.34
CA GLY A 52 -16.98 -9.84 8.74
C GLY A 52 -15.82 -8.89 8.98
N ALA A 53 -15.35 -8.80 10.23
CA ALA A 53 -14.19 -7.99 10.58
C ALA A 53 -12.92 -8.46 9.85
N TRP A 54 -12.71 -9.77 9.69
CA TRP A 54 -11.58 -10.29 8.92
C TRP A 54 -11.66 -9.97 7.42
N ALA A 55 -12.85 -9.95 6.82
CA ALA A 55 -13.02 -9.51 5.44
C ALA A 55 -12.62 -8.04 5.26
N ASP A 56 -12.97 -7.17 6.21
CA ASP A 56 -12.59 -5.75 6.17
C ASP A 56 -11.10 -5.54 6.46
N ILE A 57 -10.51 -6.31 7.39
CA ILE A 57 -9.06 -6.32 7.62
C ILE A 57 -8.33 -6.70 6.32
N ASN A 58 -8.77 -7.74 5.62
CA ASN A 58 -8.16 -8.17 4.36
C ASN A 58 -8.22 -7.07 3.29
N ARG A 59 -9.34 -6.35 3.18
CA ARG A 59 -9.45 -5.18 2.29
C ARG A 59 -8.45 -4.09 2.65
N LEU A 60 -8.32 -3.76 3.94
CA LEU A 60 -7.36 -2.76 4.41
C LEU A 60 -5.91 -3.17 4.16
N VAL A 61 -5.56 -4.45 4.34
CA VAL A 61 -4.23 -4.99 4.01
C VAL A 61 -3.93 -4.81 2.52
N LEU A 62 -4.89 -5.09 1.64
CA LEU A 62 -4.73 -4.87 0.20
C LEU A 62 -4.52 -3.39 -0.14
N TYR A 63 -5.28 -2.48 0.46
CA TYR A 63 -5.09 -1.03 0.27
C TYR A 63 -3.75 -0.54 0.81
N LEU A 64 -3.31 -1.04 1.95
CA LEU A 64 -2.01 -0.73 2.51
C LEU A 64 -0.88 -1.20 1.57
N ARG A 65 -0.97 -2.43 1.06
CA ARG A 65 -0.01 -2.96 0.09
C ARG A 65 0.04 -2.09 -1.17
N GLN A 66 -1.12 -1.67 -1.68
CA GLN A 66 -1.22 -0.78 -2.83
C GLN A 66 -0.54 0.57 -2.53
N ALA A 67 -0.77 1.17 -1.36
CA ALA A 67 -0.15 2.43 -0.94
C ALA A 67 1.38 2.33 -0.78
N LEU A 68 1.90 1.12 -0.54
CA LEU A 68 3.34 0.82 -0.42
C LEU A 68 3.97 0.32 -1.74
N THR A 69 3.21 0.30 -2.83
CA THR A 69 3.67 -0.16 -4.14
C THR A 69 4.19 1.00 -4.98
N CYS A 70 5.32 0.78 -5.65
CA CYS A 70 5.89 1.75 -6.56
C CYS A 70 5.00 1.93 -7.80
N CYS A 71 4.63 3.17 -8.10
CA CYS A 71 3.82 3.49 -9.27
C CYS A 71 4.52 3.22 -10.61
N VAL A 72 5.81 2.90 -10.65
CA VAL A 72 6.57 2.61 -11.88
C VAL A 72 6.78 1.10 -12.04
N CYS A 73 7.51 0.45 -11.12
CA CYS A 73 7.83 -0.96 -11.25
C CYS A 73 6.71 -1.90 -10.77
N GLY A 74 5.73 -1.41 -10.00
CA GLY A 74 4.64 -2.23 -9.45
C GLY A 74 5.05 -3.18 -8.33
N GLN A 75 6.28 -3.07 -7.83
CA GLN A 75 6.78 -3.81 -6.67
C GLN A 75 6.66 -2.95 -5.40
N LEU A 76 6.77 -3.58 -4.23
CA LEU A 76 6.91 -2.83 -2.98
C LEU A 76 8.10 -1.85 -3.08
N LEU A 77 7.92 -0.66 -2.53
CA LEU A 77 8.91 0.41 -2.60
C LEU A 77 10.26 -0.02 -2.01
N THR A 78 11.33 0.39 -2.68
CA THR A 78 12.72 0.25 -2.22
C THR A 78 13.37 1.63 -2.26
N VAL A 79 13.81 2.12 -1.09
CA VAL A 79 14.20 3.53 -0.89
C VAL A 79 13.10 4.47 -1.42
N PRO A 80 11.97 4.58 -0.69
CA PRO A 80 10.77 5.26 -1.19
C PRO A 80 11.02 6.76 -1.39
N MET A 81 10.56 7.27 -2.53
CA MET A 81 10.61 8.67 -2.91
C MET A 81 9.20 9.23 -3.03
N SER A 82 8.98 10.45 -2.54
CA SER A 82 7.71 11.16 -2.59
C SER A 82 7.91 12.60 -3.03
N SER A 83 6.93 13.15 -3.74
CA SER A 83 6.91 14.58 -4.06
C SER A 83 6.78 15.42 -2.79
N THR A 84 7.55 16.51 -2.68
CA THR A 84 7.44 17.47 -1.56
C THR A 84 6.30 18.46 -1.71
N ILE A 85 5.66 18.52 -2.89
CA ILE A 85 4.70 19.58 -3.25
C ILE A 85 3.28 19.06 -3.48
N SER A 86 3.07 17.74 -3.49
CA SER A 86 1.77 17.16 -3.80
C SER A 86 1.24 16.27 -2.67
N SER A 87 -0.08 16.32 -2.50
CA SER A 87 -0.82 15.44 -1.59
C SER A 87 -1.37 14.18 -2.29
N CYS A 88 -0.93 13.90 -3.52
CA CYS A 88 -1.49 12.84 -4.35
C CYS A 88 -1.10 11.41 -3.94
N GLN A 89 -0.16 11.27 -2.99
CA GLN A 89 0.27 9.99 -2.42
C GLN A 89 0.76 8.94 -3.43
N HIS A 90 1.36 9.40 -4.52
CA HIS A 90 2.03 8.53 -5.47
C HIS A 90 3.51 8.46 -5.12
N HIS A 91 4.00 7.23 -4.93
CA HIS A 91 5.35 6.98 -4.45
C HIS A 91 6.12 6.11 -5.46
N VAL A 92 7.42 6.33 -5.54
CA VAL A 92 8.31 5.55 -6.43
C VAL A 92 9.58 5.12 -5.71
N CYS A 93 10.23 4.05 -6.18
CA CYS A 93 11.57 3.72 -5.71
C CYS A 93 12.57 4.80 -6.17
N LYS A 94 13.68 4.96 -5.45
CA LYS A 94 14.78 5.85 -5.87
C LYS A 94 15.28 5.55 -7.29
N ALA A 95 15.41 4.26 -7.63
CA ALA A 95 15.80 3.81 -8.97
C ALA A 95 14.70 4.01 -10.04
N CYS A 96 13.48 4.36 -9.65
CA CYS A 96 12.34 4.54 -10.55
C CYS A 96 11.92 6.00 -10.74
N VAL A 97 12.59 6.96 -10.09
CA VAL A 97 12.39 8.40 -10.35
C VAL A 97 12.71 8.66 -11.82
N GLY A 98 11.86 9.41 -12.54
CA GLY A 98 12.00 9.56 -14.00
C GLY A 98 11.16 8.58 -14.81
N GLY A 99 10.78 7.44 -14.22
CA GLY A 99 10.09 6.37 -14.93
C GLY A 99 8.63 6.66 -15.26
N LYS A 100 8.11 5.97 -16.28
CA LYS A 100 6.70 6.04 -16.66
C LYS A 100 5.83 5.37 -15.60
N MET A 101 5.03 6.17 -14.91
CA MET A 101 4.08 5.66 -13.91
C MET A 101 2.93 4.89 -14.57
N ARG A 102 2.54 3.77 -13.95
CA ARG A 102 1.44 2.89 -14.29
C ARG A 102 0.12 3.38 -13.66
N LEU A 103 -0.17 4.67 -13.80
CA LEU A 103 -1.39 5.31 -13.30
C LEU A 103 -2.38 5.51 -14.45
N LYS A 104 -3.66 5.25 -14.19
CA LYS A 104 -4.76 5.57 -15.11
C LYS A 104 -5.91 6.19 -14.31
N PRO A 105 -6.25 7.47 -14.53
CA PRO A 105 -5.57 8.44 -15.38
C PRO A 105 -4.18 8.83 -14.85
N SER A 106 -3.36 9.46 -15.71
CA SER A 106 -2.07 10.03 -15.30
C SER A 106 -2.27 11.11 -14.23
N CYS A 107 -1.40 11.16 -13.22
CA CYS A 107 -1.45 12.21 -12.21
C CYS A 107 -0.80 13.50 -12.73
N SER A 108 -1.51 14.63 -12.64
CA SER A 108 -0.98 15.95 -13.02
C SER A 108 0.15 16.44 -12.13
N TRP A 109 0.15 16.03 -10.85
CA TRP A 109 1.10 16.48 -9.83
C TRP A 109 2.45 15.75 -9.83
N CYS A 110 2.53 14.59 -10.49
CA CYS A 110 3.73 13.74 -10.48
C CYS A 110 4.68 14.00 -11.65
N LYS A 111 4.49 15.09 -12.42
CA LYS A 111 5.26 15.38 -13.63
C LYS A 111 6.66 15.91 -13.35
N ASP A 112 6.82 16.67 -12.27
CA ASP A 112 8.12 17.24 -11.89
C ASP A 112 8.89 16.28 -10.97
N HIS A 113 9.72 15.44 -11.59
CA HIS A 113 10.51 14.45 -10.89
C HIS A 113 11.61 15.06 -9.99
N SER A 114 11.98 16.33 -10.19
CA SER A 114 12.99 17.00 -9.37
C SER A 114 12.51 17.24 -7.93
N LYS A 115 11.20 17.14 -7.68
CA LYS A 115 10.57 17.32 -6.37
C LYS A 115 10.47 16.05 -5.55
N PHE A 116 10.92 14.91 -6.10
CA PHE A 116 10.90 13.65 -5.38
C PHE A 116 12.09 13.55 -4.44
N VAL A 117 11.80 13.49 -3.14
CA VAL A 117 12.80 13.31 -2.08
C VAL A 117 12.52 12.01 -1.33
N GLU A 118 13.52 11.51 -0.61
CA GLU A 118 13.37 10.29 0.17
C GLU A 118 12.33 10.49 1.29
N ASN A 119 11.40 9.53 1.40
CA ASN A 119 10.37 9.52 2.43
C ASN A 119 10.73 8.51 3.53
N THR A 120 11.39 9.02 4.57
CA THR A 120 11.82 8.20 5.71
C THR A 120 10.65 7.54 6.44
N GLN A 121 9.48 8.18 6.51
CA GLN A 121 8.29 7.61 7.14
C GLN A 121 7.82 6.35 6.41
N LEU A 122 7.75 6.39 5.07
CA LEU A 122 7.43 5.20 4.28
C LEU A 122 8.49 4.12 4.39
N ARG A 123 9.77 4.48 4.52
CA ARG A 123 10.85 3.52 4.73
C ARG A 123 10.66 2.73 6.02
N ILE A 124 10.29 3.40 7.12
CA ILE A 124 9.96 2.76 8.39
C ILE A 124 8.71 1.89 8.22
N LEU A 125 7.67 2.43 7.59
CA LEU A 125 6.41 1.72 7.37
C LEU A 125 6.56 0.43 6.57
N LEU A 126 7.44 0.41 5.55
CA LEU A 126 7.76 -0.78 4.78
C LEU A 126 8.41 -1.87 5.64
N GLN A 127 9.21 -1.50 6.65
CA GLN A 127 9.75 -2.47 7.61
C GLN A 127 8.63 -3.03 8.49
N CYS A 128 7.76 -2.15 9.00
CA CYS A 128 6.60 -2.54 9.79
C CYS A 128 5.59 -3.41 9.03
N TYR A 129 5.49 -3.27 7.71
CA TYR A 129 4.62 -4.09 6.86
C TYR A 129 5.20 -5.48 6.57
N ARG A 130 6.54 -5.64 6.57
CA ARG A 130 7.21 -6.91 6.23
C ARG A 130 7.36 -7.87 7.42
N ASN A 131 7.30 -7.34 8.63
CA ASN A 131 7.43 -8.10 9.89
C ASN A 131 6.06 -8.52 10.41
#